data_AF-A0A2G6GDM7-F1
#
_entry.id   AF-A0A2G6GDM7-F1
#
_cell.length_a   1.000
_cell.length_b   1.000
_cell.length_c   1.000
_cell.angle_alpha   90.00
_cell.angle_beta   90.00
_cell.angle_gamma   90.00
#
_symmetry.space_group_name_H-M   'P 1'
#
loop_
_entity.id
_entity.type
_entity.pdbx_description
1 polymer ?
#
loop_
_entity_poly.entity_id
_entity_poly.type
_entity_poly.pdbx_seq_one_letter_code
_entity_poly.pdbx_strand_id
1 'polypeptide(L)' 'EATSFRFDGSDLMPGEVGAGSFWTGMTDYVSGAADLDTVVNEIDASWP' A
#
# COMPACT_ATOMS: atom_id res chain seq x y z
N GLU A 1 2.16 11.17 31.54
CA GLU A 1 1.06 10.65 30.71
C GLU A 1 1.51 10.59 29.25
N ALA A 2 1.04 9.61 28.48
CA ALA A 2 1.27 9.56 27.03
C ALA A 2 0.11 10.29 26.32
N THR A 3 0.42 11.28 25.48
CA THR A 3 -0.57 12.13 24.80
C THR A 3 -0.91 11.66 23.38
N SER A 4 -0.38 10.52 22.94
CA SER A 4 -0.50 10.07 21.56
C SER A 4 -0.69 8.56 21.47
N PHE A 5 -1.63 8.16 20.62
CA PHE A 5 -1.87 6.79 20.20
C PHE A 5 -1.36 6.60 18.77
N ARG A 6 -0.70 5.47 18.50
CA ARG A 6 -0.30 5.06 17.14
C ARG A 6 -0.96 3.74 16.80
N PHE A 7 -1.55 3.69 15.61
CA PHE A 7 -2.24 2.53 15.08
C PHE A 7 -1.65 2.20 13.71
N ASP A 8 -1.27 0.94 13.52
CA ASP A 8 -0.92 0.39 12.21
C ASP A 8 -2.17 -0.33 11.68
N GLY A 9 -2.75 0.21 10.61
CA GLY A 9 -3.97 -0.30 9.99
C GLY A 9 -3.73 -1.31 8.88
N SER A 10 -2.50 -1.81 8.71
CA SER A 10 -2.16 -2.73 7.63
C SER A 10 -3.02 -4.01 7.64
N ASP A 11 -3.37 -4.53 8.82
CA ASP A 11 -4.28 -5.68 8.97
C ASP A 11 -5.73 -5.39 8.55
N LEU A 12 -6.12 -4.11 8.47
CA LEU A 12 -7.47 -3.71 8.02
C LEU A 12 -7.56 -3.54 6.50
N MET A 13 -6.44 -3.64 5.77
CA MET A 13 -6.47 -3.59 4.31
C MET A 13 -7.20 -4.83 3.76
N PRO A 14 -8.09 -4.68 2.75
CA PRO A 14 -8.59 -5.81 1.98
C PRO A 14 -7.43 -6.66 1.47
N GLY A 15 -7.60 -7.98 1.42
CA GLY A 15 -6.53 -8.88 0.99
C GLY A 15 -6.03 -8.59 -0.43
N GLU A 16 -6.94 -8.16 -1.31
CA GLU A 16 -6.65 -7.71 -2.68
C GLU A 16 -5.78 -6.43 -2.74
N VAL A 17 -5.82 -5.61 -1.69
CA VAL A 17 -4.97 -4.43 -1.56
C VAL A 17 -3.65 -4.81 -0.88
N GLY A 18 -3.71 -5.24 0.39
CA GLY A 18 -2.51 -5.40 1.22
C GLY A 18 -1.55 -6.47 0.71
N ALA A 19 -2.07 -7.66 0.37
CA ALA A 19 -1.28 -8.75 -0.17
C ALA A 19 -1.25 -8.76 -1.72
N GLY A 20 -2.09 -7.94 -2.37
CA GLY A 20 -2.22 -7.88 -3.82
C GLY A 20 -1.53 -6.64 -4.42
N SER A 21 -2.32 -5.61 -4.71
CA SER A 21 -1.87 -4.41 -5.42
C SER A 21 -0.69 -3.74 -4.72
N PHE A 22 -0.72 -3.62 -3.39
CA PHE A 22 0.34 -2.99 -2.61
C PHE A 22 1.67 -3.74 -2.74
N TRP A 23 1.67 -5.05 -2.51
CA TRP A 23 2.89 -5.85 -2.56
C TRP A 23 3.50 -5.88 -3.97
N THR A 24 2.65 -6.05 -4.99
CA THR A 24 3.07 -6.04 -6.40
C THR A 24 3.64 -4.68 -6.79
N GLY A 25 2.88 -3.60 -6.53
CA GLY A 25 3.29 -2.25 -6.88
C GLY A 25 4.60 -1.82 -6.20
N MET A 26 4.78 -2.13 -4.91
CA MET A 26 6.04 -1.82 -4.23
C MET A 26 7.22 -2.63 -4.78
N THR A 27 7.00 -3.87 -5.22
CA THR A 27 8.03 -4.68 -5.89
C THR A 27 8.41 -4.08 -7.24
N ASP A 28 7.42 -3.63 -8.01
CA ASP A 28 7.63 -3.00 -9.32
C ASP A 28 8.35 -1.65 -9.20
N TYR A 29 8.01 -0.85 -8.17
CA TYR A 29 8.72 0.39 -7.88
C TYR A 29 10.19 0.15 -7.52
N VAL A 30 10.45 -0.78 -6.59
CA VAL A 30 11.83 -1.07 -6.12
C VAL A 30 12.69 -1.69 -7.23
N SER A 31 12.09 -2.50 -8.10
CA SER A 31 12.78 -3.08 -9.26
C SER A 31 12.99 -2.10 -10.42
N GLY A 32 12.31 -0.93 -10.39
CA GLY A 32 12.33 0.06 -11.47
C GLY A 32 11.44 -0.31 -12.66
N ALA A 33 10.53 -1.27 -12.50
CA ALA A 33 9.55 -1.66 -13.51
C ALA A 33 8.43 -0.61 -13.68
N ALA A 34 8.13 0.16 -12.62
CA ALA A 34 7.17 1.24 -12.62
C ALA A 34 7.66 2.44 -11.78
N ASP A 35 7.18 3.64 -12.10
CA ASP A 35 7.43 4.84 -11.28
C ASP A 35 6.49 4.91 -10.07
N LEU A 36 6.88 5.69 -9.07
CA LEU A 36 6.16 5.78 -7.81
C LEU A 36 4.73 6.32 -7.98
N ASP A 37 4.54 7.32 -8.85
CA ASP A 37 3.24 7.97 -9.01
C ASP A 37 2.25 6.99 -9.64
N THR A 38 2.68 6.23 -10.66
CA THR A 38 1.88 5.16 -11.26
C THR A 38 1.49 4.11 -10.21
N VAL A 39 2.47 3.59 -9.46
CA VAL A 39 2.24 2.54 -8.45
C VAL A 39 1.24 2.98 -7.38
N VAL A 40 1.40 4.18 -6.82
CA VAL A 40 0.53 4.65 -5.75
C VAL A 40 -0.90 4.88 -6.25
N ASN A 41 -1.06 5.39 -7.47
CA ASN A 41 -2.39 5.57 -8.08
C ASN A 41 -3.09 4.22 -8.32
N GLU A 42 -2.37 3.20 -8.75
CA GLU A 42 -2.92 1.86 -8.96
C GLU A 42 -3.33 1.18 -7.65
N ILE A 43 -2.54 1.34 -6.58
CA ILE A 43 -2.88 0.86 -5.25
C ILE A 43 -4.14 1.58 -4.73
N ASP A 44 -4.22 2.91 -4.85
CA ASP A 44 -5.39 3.69 -4.43
C ASP A 44 -6.66 3.25 -5.17
N ALA A 45 -6.58 3.04 -6.48
CA ALA A 45 -7.69 2.58 -7.31
C ALA A 45 -8.14 1.12 -7.02
N SER A 46 -7.34 0.34 -6.29
CA SER A 46 -7.63 -1.06 -5.99
C SER A 46 -8.52 -1.28 -4.76
N TRP A 47 -8.83 -0.21 -4.02
CA TRP A 47 -9.74 -0.27 -2.88
C TRP A 47 -11.21 -0.37 -3.34
N PRO A 48 -12.04 -1.20 -2.69
CA PRO A 48 -13.47 -1.32 -2.97
C PRO A 48 -14.32 -0.13 -2.49
#